data_AF-A0A9P0I5F8-F1
#
_entry.id   AF-A0A9P0I5F8-F1
#
_cell.length_a   1.000
_cell.length_b   1.000
_cell.length_c   1.000
_cell.angle_alpha   90.00
_cell.angle_beta   90.00
_cell.angle_gamma   90.00
#
_symmetry.space_group_name_H-M   'P 1'
#
loop_
_entity.id
_entity.type
_entity.pdbx_description
1 polymer ?
#
loop_
_entity_poly.entity_id
_entity_poly.type
_entity_poly.pdbx_seq_one_letter_code
_entity_poly.pdbx_strand_id
1 'polypeptide(L)'
;MDENRTEHHHPDCPHIITMSDSVTVNSSSQLPVCKCILSEEPSQEVHIPEYKQRMFSSTLRTEEYLRERRIPELIRFILAKIIAANPSDPANYVVNLLEQCMLFRSGYGKPPVLYEDRHLKAIIKSFDPGDRGWLSAGQFRRAYITLCFLPDKTLQEKIPTDMAIKKLQATQELELFCLLNAGNAEVLSEIQSTNMIYF
;
A
#
# COMPACT_ATOMS: atom_id res chain seq x y z
N MET A 1 48.56 48.04 10.01
CA MET A 1 49.31 47.40 11.11
C MET A 1 48.36 46.40 11.75
N ASP A 2 47.79 45.47 11.00
CA ASP A 2 48.37 44.31 10.25
C ASP A 2 48.05 43.07 11.08
N GLU A 3 47.05 42.29 10.65
CA GLU A 3 47.23 40.99 9.97
C GLU A 3 47.90 39.93 10.86
N ASN A 4 47.15 38.90 11.30
CA ASN A 4 47.05 37.67 10.52
C ASN A 4 46.16 36.60 11.17
N ARG A 5 45.39 35.96 10.29
CA ARG A 5 44.44 34.86 10.49
C ARG A 5 45.13 33.59 9.99
N THR A 6 45.23 32.54 10.79
CA THR A 6 45.83 31.26 10.38
C THR A 6 44.73 30.27 10.00
N GLU A 7 44.70 29.91 8.71
CA GLU A 7 43.86 28.90 8.10
C GLU A 7 44.51 27.51 8.20
N HIS A 8 43.72 26.47 8.52
CA HIS A 8 44.16 25.08 8.41
C HIS A 8 43.75 24.50 7.06
N HIS A 9 44.77 24.02 6.34
CA HIS A 9 44.75 23.47 4.99
C HIS A 9 44.18 22.05 4.93
N HIS A 10 43.30 21.84 3.95
CA HIS A 10 42.84 20.55 3.44
C HIS A 10 43.81 20.11 2.32
N PRO A 11 44.24 18.84 2.22
CA PRO A 11 45.16 18.43 1.16
C PRO A 11 44.48 18.27 -0.21
N ASP A 12 45.23 18.72 -1.22
CA ASP A 12 44.90 19.01 -2.61
C ASP A 12 44.46 17.83 -3.50
N CYS A 13 43.54 18.16 -4.42
CA CYS A 13 43.25 17.46 -5.68
C CYS A 13 44.17 18.00 -6.78
N PRO A 14 44.87 17.17 -7.58
CA PRO A 14 45.52 17.64 -8.80
C PRO A 14 44.69 17.40 -10.07
N HIS A 15 44.33 18.54 -10.66
CA HIS A 15 44.40 18.92 -12.08
C HIS A 15 43.66 18.17 -13.21
N ILE A 16 42.85 19.01 -13.87
CA ILE A 16 42.26 18.94 -15.20
C ILE A 16 43.33 18.77 -16.30
N ILE A 17 43.09 17.84 -17.22
CA ILE A 17 43.58 17.90 -18.61
C ILE A 17 42.36 17.67 -19.52
N THR A 18 42.00 18.70 -20.28
CA THR A 18 41.16 18.60 -21.48
C THR A 18 41.98 17.99 -22.62
N MET A 19 41.42 17.04 -23.38
CA MET A 19 41.53 16.98 -24.84
C MET A 19 40.47 16.02 -25.39
N SER A 20 39.76 16.53 -26.38
CA SER A 20 38.87 15.88 -27.33
C SER A 20 39.49 14.66 -27.98
N ASP A 21 38.73 13.57 -28.09
CA ASP A 21 38.65 12.80 -29.34
C ASP A 21 37.37 11.94 -29.38
N SER A 22 36.75 12.00 -30.55
CA SER A 22 35.56 11.31 -31.01
C SER A 22 35.55 9.81 -30.69
N VAL A 23 34.59 9.37 -29.86
CA VAL A 23 34.24 7.96 -29.75
C VAL A 23 33.10 7.66 -30.71
N THR A 24 33.48 7.03 -31.82
CA THR A 24 32.62 6.37 -32.78
C THR A 24 31.66 5.40 -32.08
N VAL A 25 30.37 5.60 -32.30
CA VAL A 25 29.32 4.63 -31.99
C VAL A 25 29.55 3.41 -32.87
N ASN A 26 30.13 2.35 -32.29
CA ASN A 26 30.13 1.04 -32.95
C ASN A 26 29.03 0.18 -32.32
N SER A 27 27.96 0.02 -33.10
CA SER A 27 26.87 -0.91 -32.85
C SER A 27 27.38 -2.35 -32.96
N SER A 28 27.40 -3.08 -31.84
CA SER A 28 27.11 -4.53 -31.74
C SER A 28 27.70 -5.10 -30.45
N SER A 29 26.95 -4.99 -29.36
CA SER A 29 27.13 -5.86 -28.20
C SER A 29 25.84 -6.64 -28.01
N GLN A 30 25.69 -7.71 -28.79
CA GLN A 30 24.66 -8.71 -28.53
C GLN A 30 24.95 -9.30 -27.15
N LEU A 31 24.08 -9.01 -26.19
CA LEU A 31 24.06 -9.70 -24.91
C LEU A 31 23.95 -11.21 -25.19
N PRO A 32 24.76 -12.08 -24.54
CA PRO A 32 24.66 -13.51 -24.74
C PRO A 32 23.32 -13.99 -24.20
N VAL A 33 22.35 -14.16 -25.10
CA VAL A 33 21.04 -14.74 -24.80
C VAL A 33 21.23 -16.24 -24.58
N CYS A 34 20.67 -16.78 -23.47
CA CYS A 34 20.65 -18.22 -23.18
C CYS A 34 20.17 -18.99 -24.42
N LYS A 35 20.87 -20.04 -24.84
CA LYS A 35 20.43 -20.96 -25.93
C LYS A 35 19.00 -21.49 -25.73
N CYS A 36 18.55 -21.46 -24.49
CA CYS A 36 17.23 -21.76 -23.96
C CYS A 36 16.09 -20.94 -24.59
N ILE A 37 16.40 -19.74 -25.12
CA ILE A 37 15.44 -18.81 -25.74
C ILE A 37 15.42 -18.97 -27.27
N LEU A 38 16.46 -19.57 -27.86
CA LEU A 38 16.65 -19.69 -29.31
C LEU A 38 16.36 -21.09 -29.86
N SER A 39 16.02 -22.04 -29.00
CA SER A 39 15.59 -23.38 -29.44
C SER A 39 14.09 -23.34 -29.80
N GLU A 40 13.77 -23.40 -31.08
CA GLU A 40 12.45 -23.79 -31.61
C GLU A 40 12.16 -25.31 -31.42
N GLU A 41 12.76 -25.91 -30.40
CA GLU A 41 12.39 -27.27 -29.98
C GLU A 41 11.02 -27.14 -29.30
N PRO A 42 9.97 -27.85 -29.77
CA PRO A 42 8.67 -27.82 -29.09
C PRO A 42 8.91 -28.17 -27.64
N SER A 43 8.46 -27.30 -26.74
CA SER A 43 8.55 -27.51 -25.29
C SER A 43 8.12 -28.93 -24.99
N GLN A 44 9.08 -29.80 -24.63
CA GLN A 44 8.77 -31.16 -24.23
C GLN A 44 7.70 -31.07 -23.16
N GLU A 45 6.59 -31.76 -23.37
CA GLU A 45 5.50 -31.82 -22.41
C GLU A 45 6.09 -32.33 -21.10
N VAL A 46 6.27 -31.42 -20.15
CA VAL A 46 6.88 -31.75 -18.86
C VAL A 46 5.88 -32.68 -18.19
N HIS A 47 6.18 -33.98 -18.19
CA HIS A 47 5.35 -34.98 -17.54
C HIS A 47 5.43 -34.75 -16.02
N ILE A 48 4.55 -33.89 -15.52
CA ILE A 48 4.39 -33.63 -14.08
C ILE A 48 3.76 -34.89 -13.50
N PRO A 49 4.44 -35.63 -12.61
CA PRO A 49 3.87 -36.80 -11.97
C PRO A 49 2.55 -36.46 -11.26
N GLU A 50 1.57 -37.36 -11.30
CA GLU A 50 0.23 -37.11 -10.73
C GLU A 50 0.25 -36.60 -9.28
N TYR A 51 1.18 -37.07 -8.45
CA TYR A 51 1.30 -36.60 -7.07
C TYR A 51 1.66 -35.11 -7.00
N LYS A 52 2.51 -34.62 -7.93
CA LYS A 52 2.82 -33.19 -8.04
C LYS A 52 1.62 -32.43 -8.57
N GLN A 53 0.88 -32.96 -9.55
CA GLN A 53 -0.35 -32.33 -10.04
C GLN A 53 -1.40 -32.18 -8.94
N ARG A 54 -1.60 -33.20 -8.10
CA ARG A 54 -2.50 -33.15 -6.93
C ARG A 54 -2.02 -32.18 -5.86
N MET A 55 -0.70 -32.10 -5.64
CA MET A 55 -0.12 -31.13 -4.69
C MET A 55 -0.28 -29.69 -5.18
N PHE A 56 -0.09 -29.46 -6.49
CA PHE A 56 -0.30 -28.14 -7.08
C PHE A 56 -1.79 -27.76 -7.07
N SER A 57 -2.71 -28.69 -7.34
CA SER A 57 -4.15 -28.38 -7.32
C SER A 57 -4.68 -28.08 -5.92
N SER A 58 -4.17 -28.76 -4.87
CA SER A 58 -4.52 -28.42 -3.49
C SER A 58 -3.95 -27.07 -3.05
N THR A 59 -2.71 -26.77 -3.47
CA THR A 59 -2.06 -25.48 -3.19
C THR A 59 -2.81 -24.33 -3.87
N LEU A 60 -3.14 -24.47 -5.16
CA LEU A 60 -3.91 -23.47 -5.92
C LEU A 60 -5.28 -23.23 -5.28
N ARG A 61 -6.00 -24.28 -4.91
CA ARG A 61 -7.31 -24.14 -4.24
C ARG A 61 -7.19 -23.41 -2.90
N THR A 62 -6.12 -23.65 -2.16
CA THR A 62 -5.86 -22.98 -0.88
C THR A 62 -5.55 -21.51 -1.11
N GLU A 63 -4.69 -21.20 -2.08
CA GLU A 63 -4.35 -19.81 -2.46
C GLU A 63 -5.58 -19.04 -2.94
N GLU A 64 -6.42 -19.66 -3.77
CA GLU A 64 -7.69 -19.09 -4.24
C GLU A 64 -8.58 -18.72 -3.05
N TYR A 65 -8.81 -19.65 -2.13
CA TYR A 65 -9.63 -19.42 -0.95
C TYR A 65 -9.08 -18.28 -0.07
N LEU A 66 -7.79 -18.28 0.21
CA LEU A 66 -7.15 -17.24 1.02
C LEU A 66 -7.25 -15.86 0.35
N ARG A 67 -7.08 -15.81 -0.97
CA ARG A 67 -7.16 -14.59 -1.78
C ARG A 67 -8.58 -14.06 -1.87
N GLU A 68 -9.55 -14.89 -2.25
CA GLU A 68 -10.96 -14.50 -2.39
C GLU A 68 -11.54 -13.99 -1.08
N ARG A 69 -11.16 -14.63 0.04
CA ARG A 69 -11.59 -14.23 1.39
C ARG A 69 -10.73 -13.14 2.00
N ARG A 70 -9.70 -12.64 1.30
CA ARG A 70 -8.74 -11.62 1.79
C ARG A 70 -8.22 -11.92 3.21
N ILE A 71 -7.99 -13.20 3.51
CA ILE A 71 -7.58 -13.68 4.84
C ILE A 71 -6.25 -13.05 5.27
N PRO A 72 -5.21 -12.96 4.42
CA PRO A 72 -3.96 -12.31 4.79
C PRO A 72 -4.15 -10.84 5.23
N GLU A 73 -5.04 -10.09 4.59
CA GLU A 73 -5.37 -8.70 4.95
C GLU A 73 -6.11 -8.61 6.28
N LEU A 74 -7.04 -9.54 6.55
CA LEU A 74 -7.72 -9.63 7.84
C LEU A 74 -6.73 -9.91 8.98
N ILE A 75 -5.80 -10.84 8.77
CA ILE A 75 -4.74 -11.13 9.75
C ILE A 75 -3.85 -9.90 9.99
N ARG A 76 -3.44 -9.19 8.92
CA ARG A 76 -2.67 -7.93 9.07
C ARG A 76 -3.44 -6.88 9.88
N PHE A 77 -4.73 -6.72 9.62
CA PHE A 77 -5.59 -5.82 10.39
C PHE A 77 -5.62 -6.20 11.88
N ILE A 78 -5.85 -7.48 12.20
CA ILE A 78 -5.87 -7.97 13.59
C ILE A 78 -4.52 -7.70 14.27
N LEU A 79 -3.41 -8.03 13.60
CA LEU A 79 -2.06 -7.79 14.13
C LEU A 79 -1.80 -6.30 14.38
N ALA A 80 -2.19 -5.42 13.46
CA ALA A 80 -2.06 -3.98 13.64
C ALA A 80 -2.83 -3.48 14.88
N LYS A 81 -4.04 -4.00 15.11
CA LYS A 81 -4.86 -3.66 16.29
C LYS A 81 -4.22 -4.15 17.59
N ILE A 82 -3.67 -5.38 17.60
CA ILE A 82 -2.94 -5.93 18.76
C ILE A 82 -1.72 -5.06 19.08
N ILE A 83 -0.90 -4.74 18.09
CA ILE A 83 0.32 -3.95 18.26
C ILE A 83 -0.02 -2.55 18.79
N ALA A 84 -1.05 -1.91 18.24
CA ALA A 84 -1.47 -0.57 18.65
C ALA A 84 -2.05 -0.54 20.07
N ALA A 85 -2.81 -1.57 20.46
CA ALA A 85 -3.43 -1.64 21.77
C ALA A 85 -2.49 -2.16 22.87
N ASN A 86 -1.47 -2.96 22.50
CA ASN A 86 -0.55 -3.64 23.40
C ASN A 86 -1.27 -4.29 24.63
N PRO A 87 -2.25 -5.17 24.39
CA PRO A 87 -3.07 -5.73 25.47
C PRO A 87 -2.26 -6.71 26.33
N SER A 88 -2.57 -6.76 27.62
CA SER A 88 -2.00 -7.76 28.55
C SER A 88 -2.45 -9.19 28.25
N ASP A 89 -3.64 -9.34 27.66
CA ASP A 89 -4.18 -10.60 27.15
C ASP A 89 -4.56 -10.44 25.66
N PRO A 90 -3.61 -10.73 24.75
CA PRO A 90 -3.85 -10.64 23.31
C PRO A 90 -4.94 -11.59 22.81
N ALA A 91 -5.11 -12.76 23.42
CA ALA A 91 -6.09 -13.74 22.98
C ALA A 91 -7.51 -13.22 23.21
N ASN A 92 -7.80 -12.76 24.44
CA ASN A 92 -9.10 -12.18 24.75
C ASN A 92 -9.35 -10.88 23.96
N TYR A 93 -8.32 -10.06 23.74
CA TYR A 93 -8.44 -8.87 22.88
C TYR A 93 -8.89 -9.22 21.46
N VAL A 94 -8.33 -10.27 20.86
CA VAL A 94 -8.69 -10.72 19.51
C VAL A 94 -10.13 -11.23 19.46
N VAL A 95 -10.59 -11.98 20.47
CA VAL A 95 -11.99 -12.44 20.55
C VAL A 95 -12.94 -11.23 20.53
N ASN A 96 -12.70 -10.25 21.41
CA ASN A 96 -13.51 -9.03 21.46
C ASN A 96 -13.46 -8.22 20.15
N LEU A 97 -12.29 -8.14 19.52
CA LEU A 97 -12.13 -7.46 18.23
C LEU A 97 -12.94 -8.15 17.12
N LEU A 98 -12.92 -9.49 17.07
CA LEU A 98 -13.70 -10.25 16.10
C LEU A 98 -15.20 -10.12 16.35
N GLU A 99 -15.64 -10.09 17.61
CA GLU A 99 -17.04 -9.80 17.96
C GLU A 99 -17.49 -8.43 17.46
N GLN A 100 -16.67 -7.39 17.66
CA GLN A 100 -16.94 -6.05 17.13
C GLN A 100 -17.00 -6.04 15.60
N CYS A 101 -16.10 -6.76 14.93
CA CYS A 101 -16.14 -6.93 13.47
C CYS A 101 -17.43 -7.63 13.02
N MET A 102 -17.87 -8.67 13.72
CA MET A 102 -19.11 -9.38 13.38
C MET A 102 -20.33 -8.49 13.55
N LEU A 103 -20.42 -7.73 14.65
CA LEU A 103 -21.49 -6.76 14.87
C LEU A 103 -21.51 -5.72 13.74
N PHE A 104 -20.36 -5.11 13.45
CA PHE A 104 -20.25 -4.08 12.41
C PHE A 104 -20.65 -4.63 11.03
N ARG A 105 -20.19 -5.82 10.67
CA ARG A 105 -20.58 -6.50 9.42
C ARG A 105 -22.09 -6.70 9.32
N SER A 106 -22.76 -6.98 10.44
CA SER A 106 -24.21 -7.15 10.49
C SER A 106 -24.99 -5.82 10.58
N GLY A 107 -24.32 -4.67 10.44
CA GLY A 107 -24.94 -3.34 10.50
C GLY A 107 -25.16 -2.82 11.93
N TYR A 108 -24.56 -3.46 12.95
CA TYR A 108 -24.69 -3.08 14.35
C TYR A 108 -23.35 -2.58 14.93
N GLY A 109 -23.40 -1.63 15.85
CA GLY A 109 -22.20 -1.15 16.53
C GLY A 109 -21.29 -0.28 15.65
N LYS A 110 -20.12 0.06 16.19
CA LYS A 110 -19.15 0.94 15.53
C LYS A 110 -18.04 0.12 14.85
N PRO A 111 -17.52 0.57 13.70
CA PRO A 111 -16.40 -0.09 13.05
C PRO A 111 -15.16 -0.07 13.95
N PRO A 112 -14.47 -1.20 14.17
CA PRO A 112 -13.20 -1.23 14.87
C PRO A 112 -12.05 -0.69 13.99
N VAL A 113 -12.08 0.60 13.70
CA VAL A 113 -11.15 1.31 12.79
C VAL A 113 -9.67 1.19 13.18
N LEU A 114 -8.76 1.23 12.20
CA LEU A 114 -7.31 1.27 12.44
C LEU A 114 -6.87 2.65 12.94
N TYR A 115 -7.45 3.71 12.37
CA TYR A 115 -7.06 5.08 12.67
C TYR A 115 -8.19 5.79 13.40
N GLU A 116 -7.96 6.08 14.68
CA GLU A 116 -8.83 6.93 15.48
C GLU A 116 -8.79 8.39 15.01
N ASP A 117 -9.79 9.18 15.39
CA ASP A 117 -9.94 10.59 15.02
C ASP A 117 -8.68 11.42 15.28
N ARG A 118 -7.98 11.15 16.39
CA ARG A 118 -6.72 11.83 16.70
C ARG A 118 -5.63 11.55 15.65
N HIS A 119 -5.56 10.34 15.12
CA HIS A 119 -4.59 9.94 14.11
C HIS A 119 -4.92 10.63 12.77
N LEU A 120 -6.20 10.63 12.39
CA LEU A 120 -6.65 11.29 11.16
C LEU A 120 -6.42 12.81 11.20
N LYS A 121 -6.75 13.45 12.34
CA LYS A 121 -6.46 14.87 12.56
C LYS A 121 -4.97 15.18 12.47
N ALA A 122 -4.11 14.35 13.07
CA ALA A 122 -2.67 14.53 13.02
C ALA A 122 -2.11 14.40 11.59
N ILE A 123 -2.59 13.44 10.81
CA ILE A 123 -2.23 13.30 9.39
C ILE A 123 -2.65 14.54 8.61
N ILE A 124 -3.89 14.98 8.73
CA ILE A 124 -4.38 16.17 8.04
C ILE A 124 -3.59 17.41 8.42
N LYS A 125 -3.28 17.60 9.71
CA LYS A 125 -2.45 18.71 10.19
C LYS A 125 -1.03 18.66 9.63
N SER A 126 -0.47 17.46 9.40
CA SER A 126 0.87 17.29 8.81
C SER A 126 0.91 17.73 7.35
N PHE A 127 -0.22 17.65 6.63
CA PHE A 127 -0.35 18.12 5.26
C PHE A 127 -0.89 19.55 5.12
N ASP A 128 -1.42 20.13 6.21
CA ASP A 128 -1.76 21.56 6.34
C ASP A 128 -1.13 22.20 7.60
N PRO A 129 0.22 22.30 7.66
CA PRO A 129 0.90 22.81 8.85
C PRO A 129 0.57 24.28 9.14
N GLY A 130 0.26 25.06 8.09
CA GLY A 130 -0.09 26.47 8.17
C GLY A 130 -1.55 26.76 8.56
N ASP A 131 -2.36 25.73 8.82
CA ASP A 131 -3.77 25.89 9.22
C ASP A 131 -4.61 26.67 8.21
N ARG A 132 -4.39 26.44 6.91
CA ARG A 132 -5.16 27.10 5.84
C ARG A 132 -6.61 26.61 5.79
N GLY A 133 -6.91 25.45 6.37
CA GLY A 133 -8.23 24.82 6.38
C GLY A 133 -8.55 24.03 5.12
N TRP A 134 -7.56 23.78 4.24
CA TRP A 134 -7.74 22.97 3.03
C TRP A 134 -6.42 22.33 2.55
N LEU A 135 -6.55 21.24 1.79
CA LEU A 135 -5.48 20.47 1.17
C LEU A 135 -5.62 20.52 -0.35
N SER A 136 -4.48 20.57 -1.05
CA SER A 136 -4.45 20.32 -2.49
C SER A 136 -4.72 18.85 -2.81
N ALA A 137 -5.10 18.55 -4.07
CA ALA A 137 -5.26 17.18 -4.55
C ALA A 137 -4.02 16.32 -4.27
N GLY A 138 -2.82 16.87 -4.53
CA GLY A 138 -1.55 16.18 -4.27
C GLY A 138 -1.27 15.95 -2.79
N GLN A 139 -1.61 16.91 -1.92
CA GLN A 139 -1.47 16.74 -0.47
C GLN A 139 -2.41 15.65 0.06
N PHE A 140 -3.67 15.67 -0.37
CA PHE A 140 -4.66 14.69 0.06
C PHE A 140 -4.35 13.28 -0.48
N ARG A 141 -3.88 13.18 -1.72
CA ARG A 141 -3.38 11.92 -2.29
C ARG A 141 -2.26 11.31 -1.45
N ARG A 142 -1.32 12.14 -0.98
CA ARG A 142 -0.25 11.67 -0.09
C ARG A 142 -0.80 11.24 1.27
N ALA A 143 -1.80 11.92 1.81
CA ALA A 143 -2.47 11.49 3.04
C ALA A 143 -3.09 10.08 2.91
N TYR A 144 -3.73 9.77 1.77
CA TYR A 144 -4.21 8.42 1.47
C TYR A 144 -3.07 7.40 1.49
N ILE A 145 -2.00 7.67 0.76
CA ILE A 145 -0.84 6.76 0.66
C ILE A 145 -0.20 6.54 2.04
N THR A 146 -0.06 7.59 2.85
CA THR A 146 0.48 7.50 4.21
C THR A 146 -0.35 6.59 5.11
N LEU A 147 -1.67 6.59 4.94
CA LEU A 147 -2.59 5.71 5.67
C LEU A 147 -2.78 4.34 4.99
N CYS A 148 -2.02 4.07 3.92
CA CYS A 148 -2.10 2.87 3.09
C CYS A 148 -3.47 2.66 2.41
N PHE A 149 -4.17 3.74 2.09
CA PHE A 149 -5.38 3.72 1.29
C PHE A 149 -5.08 3.93 -0.20
N LEU A 150 -5.95 3.41 -1.06
CA LEU A 150 -5.92 3.67 -2.49
C LEU A 150 -6.53 5.06 -2.77
N PRO A 151 -5.76 6.02 -3.30
CA PRO A 151 -6.28 7.34 -3.59
C PRO A 151 -7.23 7.30 -4.78
N ASP A 152 -8.30 8.08 -4.69
CA ASP A 152 -9.18 8.35 -5.83
C ASP A 152 -8.38 8.98 -6.99
N LYS A 153 -8.75 8.61 -8.21
CA LYS A 153 -8.20 9.17 -9.45
C LYS A 153 -8.75 10.58 -9.69
N THR A 154 -9.95 10.89 -9.18
CA THR A 154 -10.63 12.17 -9.37
C THR A 154 -10.65 12.99 -8.08
N LEU A 155 -9.53 13.62 -7.75
CA LEU A 155 -9.45 14.52 -6.60
C LEU A 155 -9.70 15.97 -7.02
N GLN A 156 -10.50 16.67 -6.23
CA GLN A 156 -10.67 18.12 -6.36
C GLN A 156 -9.38 18.84 -5.97
N GLU A 157 -9.09 19.95 -6.65
CA GLU A 157 -7.84 20.70 -6.41
C GLU A 157 -7.79 21.32 -5.01
N LYS A 158 -8.94 21.61 -4.39
CA LYS A 158 -9.04 22.20 -3.06
C LYS A 158 -10.04 21.45 -2.20
N ILE A 159 -9.55 20.77 -1.16
CA ILE A 159 -10.34 19.89 -0.30
C ILE A 159 -10.32 20.46 1.12
N PRO A 160 -11.44 20.95 1.67
CA PRO A 160 -11.52 21.39 3.06
C PRO A 160 -11.04 20.33 4.05
N THR A 161 -10.34 20.73 5.12
CA THR A 161 -9.73 19.79 6.08
C THR A 161 -10.76 18.92 6.80
N ASP A 162 -11.94 19.46 7.11
CA ASP A 162 -13.04 18.73 7.73
C ASP A 162 -13.63 17.67 6.79
N MET A 163 -13.80 18.02 5.52
CA MET A 163 -14.21 17.10 4.46
C MET A 163 -13.16 16.01 4.22
N ALA A 164 -11.87 16.37 4.27
CA ALA A 164 -10.76 15.44 4.15
C ALA A 164 -10.79 14.37 5.26
N ILE A 165 -11.01 14.78 6.53
CA ILE A 165 -11.15 13.84 7.66
C ILE A 165 -12.33 12.90 7.44
N LYS A 166 -13.50 13.44 7.09
CA LYS A 166 -14.71 12.63 6.84
C LYS A 166 -14.49 11.61 5.72
N LYS A 167 -13.82 11.99 4.64
CA LYS A 167 -13.47 11.09 3.54
C LYS A 167 -12.53 9.97 3.98
N LEU A 168 -11.52 10.27 4.80
CA LEU A 168 -10.62 9.25 5.34
C LEU A 168 -11.34 8.29 6.30
N GLN A 169 -12.25 8.81 7.15
CA GLN A 169 -13.11 7.99 8.00
C GLN A 169 -13.98 7.05 7.17
N ALA A 170 -14.74 7.60 6.21
CA ALA A 170 -15.59 6.80 5.33
C ALA A 170 -14.79 5.74 4.55
N THR A 171 -13.59 6.10 4.09
CA THR A 171 -12.71 5.18 3.34
C THR A 171 -12.29 3.98 4.18
N GLN A 172 -11.82 4.19 5.43
CA GLN A 172 -11.39 3.07 6.26
C GLN A 172 -12.56 2.17 6.69
N GLU A 173 -13.74 2.76 6.92
CA GLU A 173 -14.94 2.01 7.28
C GLU A 173 -15.40 1.15 6.12
N LEU A 174 -15.42 1.71 4.90
CA LEU A 174 -15.72 0.98 3.68
C LEU A 174 -14.70 -0.14 3.42
N GLU A 175 -13.41 0.13 3.56
CA GLU A 175 -12.36 -0.89 3.38
C GLU A 175 -12.51 -2.04 4.39
N LEU A 176 -12.78 -1.72 5.66
CA LEU A 176 -13.05 -2.74 6.67
C LEU A 176 -14.31 -3.54 6.34
N PHE A 177 -15.39 -2.87 5.90
CA PHE A 177 -16.62 -3.55 5.50
C PHE A 177 -16.39 -4.50 4.31
N CYS A 178 -15.68 -4.04 3.28
CA CYS A 178 -15.28 -4.84 2.13
C CYS A 178 -14.39 -6.03 2.54
N LEU A 179 -13.48 -5.83 3.50
CA LEU A 179 -12.62 -6.89 4.03
C LEU A 179 -13.43 -7.95 4.76
N LEU A 180 -14.39 -7.56 5.60
CA LEU A 180 -15.23 -8.48 6.39
C LEU A 180 -16.25 -9.25 5.54
N ASN A 181 -16.58 -8.73 4.35
CA ASN A 181 -17.47 -9.35 3.37
C ASN A 181 -16.71 -9.97 2.17
N ALA A 182 -15.38 -10.07 2.23
CA ALA A 182 -14.59 -10.62 1.14
C ALA A 182 -15.03 -12.06 0.79
N GLY A 183 -15.25 -12.31 -0.50
CA GLY A 183 -15.79 -13.57 -1.03
C GLY A 183 -17.32 -13.71 -0.93
N ASN A 184 -18.04 -12.65 -0.53
CA ASN A 184 -19.50 -12.59 -0.65
C ASN A 184 -19.88 -11.74 -1.90
N ALA A 185 -20.19 -12.44 -3.00
CA ALA A 185 -20.47 -11.81 -4.29
C ALA A 185 -21.72 -10.91 -4.29
N GLU A 186 -22.74 -11.24 -3.48
CA GLU A 186 -23.99 -10.49 -3.40
C GLU A 186 -23.78 -9.11 -2.75
N VAL A 187 -22.95 -9.03 -1.71
CA VAL A 187 -22.68 -7.78 -1.01
C VAL A 187 -21.82 -6.83 -1.84
N LEU A 188 -20.89 -7.36 -2.63
CA LEU A 188 -20.00 -6.53 -3.46
C LEU A 188 -20.73 -5.80 -4.59
N SER A 189 -21.78 -6.41 -5.17
CA SER A 189 -22.58 -5.78 -6.22
C SER A 189 -23.49 -4.66 -5.67
N GLU A 190 -23.99 -4.81 -4.45
CA GLU A 190 -24.75 -3.78 -3.74
C GLU A 190 -23.87 -2.56 -3.38
N ILE A 191 -22.64 -2.78 -2.91
CA ILE A 191 -21.68 -1.70 -2.61
C ILE A 191 -21.33 -0.91 -3.87
N GLN A 192 -21.08 -1.59 -5.01
CA GLN A 192 -20.79 -0.93 -6.28
C GLN A 192 -21.98 -0.10 -6.79
N SER A 193 -23.21 -0.57 -6.56
CA SER A 193 -24.44 0.14 -6.92
C SER A 193 -24.69 1.36 -6.02
N THR A 194 -24.31 1.28 -4.74
CA THR A 194 -24.54 2.33 -3.74
C THR A 194 -23.45 3.42 -3.79
N ASN A 195 -22.20 3.06 -4.12
CA ASN A 195 -21.12 4.02 -4.33
C ASN A 195 -21.29 4.90 -5.58
N MET A 196 -22.23 4.57 -6.48
CA MET A 196 -22.66 5.46 -7.57
C MET A 196 -23.61 6.58 -7.11
N ILE A 197 -24.11 6.53 -5.86
CA ILE A 197 -25.15 7.44 -5.35
C ILE A 197 -24.57 8.45 -4.32
N TYR A 198 -23.43 8.16 -3.70
CA TYR A 198 -22.88 8.97 -2.59
C TYR A 198 -21.51 9.62 -2.84
N PHE A 199 -21.03 9.67 -4.09
CA PHE A 199 -19.84 10.43 -4.48
C PHE A 199 -20.14 11.48 -5.57
#